data_AF-A0A1C4URW3-F1
#
_entry.id   AF-A0A1C4URW3-F1
#
_cell.length_a   1.000
_cell.length_b   1.000
_cell.length_c   1.000
_cell.angle_alpha   90.00
_cell.angle_beta   90.00
_cell.angle_gamma   90.00
#
_symmetry.space_group_name_H-M   'P 1'
#
loop_
_entity.id
_entity.type
_entity.pdbx_description
1 polymer ?
#
loop_
_entity_poly.entity_id
_entity_poly.type
_entity_poly.pdbx_seq_one_letter_code
_entity_poly.pdbx_strand_id
1 'polypeptide(L)'
;MVSAGRLGVVVMRAGSGQPAPVEGARPDSPRGRRARPGAAGSRAASLIVVSAPLFLVESLPAADQLTLDGPEGHHAATVQRLRVGEELLLADGRGGTAAAVVTAVGRGTLDLTVTSRGYVDADVPRLVVVQGIAKGDRGELAVQAMTEVGVDEIVPWAASRSVVQWRGDRGVRAREKWAATAREAAKQARRAWLPVVAGAPDESTATVARRIAGAGAAFVLHEEADERLTTVELPTTGEIVLVVGPEGGIAPTELTVFTEAGARPVRLGPSVLRTSTAGVAALSVLATRLPRW
;
A
#
# COMPACT_ATOMS: atom_id res chain seq x y z
N MET A 1 50.58 -34.81 -34.78
CA MET A 1 49.22 -35.07 -35.32
C MET A 1 48.43 -33.77 -35.16
N VAL A 2 48.45 -32.80 -36.09
CA VAL A 2 47.66 -32.73 -37.36
C VAL A 2 46.22 -33.19 -37.06
N SER A 3 45.16 -32.38 -37.04
CA SER A 3 44.63 -31.38 -38.00
C SER A 3 43.63 -30.48 -37.22
N ALA A 4 43.63 -29.15 -37.27
CA ALA A 4 43.26 -28.22 -38.35
C ALA A 4 41.85 -28.44 -38.95
N GLY A 5 40.99 -27.43 -38.74
CA GLY A 5 39.67 -27.27 -39.36
C GLY A 5 39.18 -25.82 -39.24
N ARG A 6 39.75 -24.93 -40.05
CA ARG A 6 39.27 -23.56 -40.37
C ARG A 6 38.16 -23.64 -41.41
N LEU A 7 37.20 -22.70 -41.39
CA LEU A 7 36.58 -21.96 -42.52
C LEU A 7 35.29 -21.29 -41.99
N GLY A 8 34.96 -20.03 -42.24
CA GLY A 8 35.57 -18.96 -43.02
C GLY A 8 34.82 -17.64 -42.76
N VAL A 9 35.55 -16.54 -42.86
CA VAL A 9 35.03 -15.16 -42.85
C VAL A 9 34.61 -14.79 -44.27
N VAL A 10 33.48 -14.09 -44.43
CA VAL A 10 33.23 -13.22 -45.59
C VAL A 10 32.85 -11.83 -45.08
N VAL A 11 33.66 -10.85 -45.45
CA VAL A 11 33.42 -9.41 -45.36
C VAL A 11 33.53 -8.88 -46.79
N MET A 12 32.62 -7.99 -47.20
CA MET A 12 32.74 -6.87 -48.16
C MET A 12 31.32 -6.45 -48.58
N ARG A 13 30.95 -5.20 -48.88
CA ARG A 13 31.43 -3.82 -48.62
C ARG A 13 30.31 -2.90 -49.18
N ALA A 14 30.32 -1.62 -48.80
CA ALA A 14 29.28 -0.60 -49.02
C ALA A 14 29.12 -0.05 -50.46
N GLY A 15 27.98 0.61 -50.71
CA GLY A 15 27.72 1.62 -51.76
C GLY A 15 26.24 2.05 -51.72
N SER A 16 25.86 3.22 -51.16
CA SER A 16 25.84 4.58 -51.72
C SER A 16 24.86 4.79 -52.88
N GLY A 17 23.81 5.59 -52.67
CA GLY A 17 23.01 6.17 -53.77
C GLY A 17 21.60 6.63 -53.38
N GLN A 18 21.46 7.92 -53.05
CA GLN A 18 20.24 8.73 -53.19
C GLN A 18 20.47 9.68 -54.38
N PRO A 19 19.43 10.13 -55.12
CA PRO A 19 18.75 11.38 -54.77
C PRO A 19 17.24 11.45 -55.11
N ALA A 20 16.65 12.61 -54.75
CA ALA A 20 15.23 13.02 -54.64
C ALA A 20 14.60 13.56 -55.96
N PRO A 21 13.61 14.50 -55.99
CA PRO A 21 12.24 14.58 -55.40
C PRO A 21 11.15 14.92 -56.47
N VAL A 22 9.85 14.91 -56.12
CA VAL A 22 8.81 15.69 -56.86
C VAL A 22 7.70 16.19 -55.91
N GLU A 23 7.58 17.53 -55.78
CA GLU A 23 6.43 18.34 -55.29
C GLU A 23 5.21 18.21 -56.22
N GLY A 24 3.94 18.42 -55.88
CA GLY A 24 3.25 18.98 -54.73
C GLY A 24 1.76 19.14 -55.10
N ALA A 25 0.86 19.32 -54.12
CA ALA A 25 -0.42 20.04 -54.22
C ALA A 25 -1.21 19.96 -52.89
N ARG A 26 -1.68 21.12 -52.41
CA ARG A 26 -2.77 21.33 -51.44
C ARG A 26 -3.80 22.26 -52.13
N PRO A 27 -4.99 22.56 -51.56
CA PRO A 27 -5.73 21.95 -50.45
C PRO A 27 -7.17 21.55 -50.85
N ASP A 28 -7.87 20.78 -50.02
CA ASP A 28 -9.33 20.93 -49.88
C ASP A 28 -9.84 20.40 -48.52
N SER A 29 -10.73 21.17 -47.92
CA SER A 29 -11.60 20.87 -46.77
C SER A 29 -12.86 21.73 -47.00
N PRO A 30 -14.06 21.44 -46.47
CA PRO A 30 -14.33 20.64 -45.27
C PRO A 30 -15.60 19.75 -45.38
N ARG A 31 -15.86 18.89 -44.38
CA ARG A 31 -17.21 18.70 -43.77
C ARG A 31 -17.20 17.64 -42.66
N GLY A 32 -17.47 18.11 -41.44
CA GLY A 32 -18.42 17.50 -40.51
C GLY A 32 -18.03 16.19 -39.81
N ARG A 33 -17.28 16.30 -38.71
CA ARG A 33 -17.45 15.37 -37.58
C ARG A 33 -17.75 16.16 -36.30
N ARG A 34 -18.94 15.90 -35.76
CA ARG A 34 -19.44 16.40 -34.48
C ARG A 34 -18.47 16.02 -33.37
N ALA A 35 -17.95 17.02 -32.66
CA ALA A 35 -17.27 16.85 -31.40
C ALA A 35 -18.30 16.39 -30.34
N ARG A 36 -17.99 15.31 -29.63
CA ARG A 36 -18.63 14.95 -28.36
C ARG A 36 -18.08 15.90 -27.29
N PRO A 37 -18.90 16.45 -26.37
CA PRO A 37 -18.37 17.26 -25.28
C PRO A 37 -17.61 16.31 -24.33
N GLY A 38 -16.29 16.36 -24.41
CA GLY A 38 -15.41 15.73 -23.43
C GLY A 38 -15.55 16.48 -22.11
N ALA A 39 -15.91 15.73 -21.07
CA ALA A 39 -15.98 16.19 -19.70
C ALA A 39 -14.71 16.96 -19.32
N ALA A 40 -14.86 18.25 -19.04
CA ALA A 40 -13.87 19.02 -18.31
C ALA A 40 -13.88 18.53 -16.85
N GLY A 41 -13.20 17.41 -16.61
CA GLY A 41 -12.80 16.99 -15.28
C GLY A 41 -11.77 17.98 -14.77
N SER A 42 -12.22 18.96 -13.99
CA SER A 42 -11.37 19.86 -13.23
C SER A 42 -10.49 19.03 -12.28
N ARG A 43 -9.29 18.66 -12.73
CA ARG A 43 -8.19 18.28 -11.84
C ARG A 43 -7.65 19.57 -11.21
N ALA A 44 -8.38 20.09 -10.24
CA ALA A 44 -7.76 20.88 -9.19
C ALA A 44 -6.89 19.89 -8.41
N ALA A 45 -5.61 19.82 -8.75
CA ALA A 45 -4.63 19.21 -7.90
C ALA A 45 -4.65 19.99 -6.58
N SER A 46 -5.39 19.47 -5.61
CA SER A 46 -5.42 20.02 -4.26
C SER A 46 -3.99 19.94 -3.76
N LEU A 47 -3.37 21.12 -3.57
CA LEU A 47 -2.10 21.27 -2.89
C LEU A 47 -2.29 20.79 -1.46
N ILE A 48 -2.15 19.48 -1.24
CA ILE A 48 -1.91 18.94 0.08
C ILE A 48 -0.60 19.60 0.52
N VAL A 49 -0.69 20.55 1.45
CA VAL A 49 0.49 21.12 2.08
C VAL A 49 1.17 19.97 2.81
N VAL A 50 2.26 19.48 2.23
CA VAL A 50 2.98 18.25 2.62
C VAL A 50 3.63 18.36 4.02
N SER A 51 3.39 19.44 4.76
CA SER A 51 3.89 19.62 6.13
C SER A 51 2.82 19.59 7.22
N ALA A 52 1.54 19.75 6.90
CA ALA A 52 0.49 19.83 7.92
C ALA A 52 0.29 18.48 8.64
N PRO A 53 0.12 18.46 9.97
CA PRO A 53 -0.18 17.24 10.72
C PRO A 53 -1.61 16.75 10.42
N LEU A 54 -1.81 15.43 10.44
CA LEU A 54 -3.13 14.81 10.24
C LEU A 54 -3.71 14.34 11.57
N PHE A 55 -4.96 14.71 11.82
CA PHE A 55 -5.77 14.27 12.95
C PHE A 55 -6.99 13.50 12.46
N LEU A 56 -7.42 12.53 13.26
CA LEU A 56 -8.55 11.68 12.89
C LEU A 56 -9.86 12.19 13.50
N VAL A 57 -10.92 12.17 12.72
CA VAL A 57 -12.28 12.49 13.16
C VAL A 57 -13.20 11.30 12.90
N GLU A 58 -14.30 11.17 13.66
CA GLU A 58 -15.26 10.08 13.44
C GLU A 58 -15.99 10.24 12.10
N SER A 59 -16.30 11.48 11.74
CA SER A 59 -16.87 11.86 10.45
C SER A 59 -16.39 13.26 10.06
N LEU A 60 -16.27 13.52 8.76
CA LEU A 60 -15.92 14.86 8.30
C LEU A 60 -17.05 15.86 8.58
N PRO A 61 -16.72 17.07 9.05
CA PRO A 61 -17.74 18.09 9.33
C PRO A 61 -18.37 18.60 8.03
N ALA A 62 -19.71 18.66 8.00
CA ALA A 62 -20.45 19.31 6.93
C ALA A 62 -20.37 20.85 7.02
N ALA A 63 -20.30 21.38 8.24
CA ALA A 63 -20.12 22.80 8.50
C ALA A 63 -18.64 23.20 8.35
N ASP A 64 -18.41 24.47 7.99
CA ASP A 64 -17.05 25.01 7.86
C ASP A 64 -16.37 25.31 9.19
N GLN A 65 -17.12 25.29 10.30
CA GLN A 65 -16.58 25.42 11.65
C GLN A 65 -16.65 24.07 12.37
N LEU A 66 -15.57 23.70 13.03
CA LEU A 66 -15.46 22.49 13.84
C LEU A 66 -14.62 22.77 15.08
N THR A 67 -15.04 22.23 16.22
CA THR A 67 -14.16 22.09 17.38
C THR A 67 -13.58 20.67 17.39
N LEU A 68 -12.25 20.57 17.29
CA LEU A 68 -11.53 19.31 17.49
C LEU A 68 -11.27 19.12 18.98
N ASP A 69 -11.86 18.09 19.56
CA ASP A 69 -11.81 17.78 20.98
C ASP A 69 -11.36 16.33 21.26
N GLY A 70 -11.56 15.86 22.49
CA GLY A 70 -11.19 14.52 22.90
C GLY A 70 -9.67 14.23 22.79
N PRO A 71 -9.28 12.98 22.50
CA PRO A 71 -7.87 12.61 22.38
C PRO A 71 -7.12 13.36 21.28
N GLU A 72 -7.76 13.60 20.13
CA GLU A 72 -7.13 14.26 18.99
C GLU A 72 -6.99 15.77 19.23
N GLY A 73 -8.00 16.42 19.82
CA GLY A 73 -7.90 17.82 20.25
C GLY A 73 -6.84 18.04 21.32
N HIS A 74 -6.73 17.12 22.30
CA HIS A 74 -5.67 17.19 23.31
C HIS A 74 -4.28 17.03 22.68
N HIS A 75 -4.12 16.06 21.77
CA HIS A 75 -2.88 15.86 21.04
C HIS A 75 -2.50 17.11 20.23
N ALA A 76 -3.45 17.72 19.53
CA ALA A 76 -3.23 18.91 18.73
C ALA A 76 -2.86 20.14 19.59
N ALA A 77 -3.67 20.45 20.60
CA ALA A 77 -3.52 21.67 21.41
C ALA A 77 -2.40 21.59 22.45
N THR A 78 -2.18 20.42 23.07
CA THR A 78 -1.29 20.28 24.23
C THR A 78 0.04 19.62 23.87
N VAL A 79 0.00 18.58 23.03
CA VAL A 79 1.20 17.81 22.67
C VAL A 79 1.93 18.44 21.50
N GLN A 80 1.22 18.70 20.39
CA GLN A 80 1.79 19.39 19.22
C GLN A 80 1.80 20.92 19.38
N ARG A 81 0.96 21.46 20.26
CA ARG A 81 0.89 22.90 20.60
C ARG A 81 0.62 23.78 19.39
N LEU A 82 -0.32 23.34 18.54
CA LEU A 82 -0.72 24.10 17.37
C LEU A 82 -1.27 25.48 17.76
N ARG A 83 -1.00 26.48 16.93
CA ARG A 83 -1.34 27.88 17.16
C ARG A 83 -2.39 28.36 16.17
N VAL A 84 -3.10 29.43 16.55
CA VAL A 84 -4.02 30.13 15.65
C VAL A 84 -3.29 30.53 14.36
N GLY A 85 -3.91 30.26 13.22
CA GLY A 85 -3.37 30.49 11.89
C GLY A 85 -2.58 29.31 11.31
N GLU A 86 -2.25 28.28 12.10
CA GLU A 86 -1.60 27.07 11.58
C GLU A 86 -2.61 26.14 10.88
N GLU A 87 -2.11 25.42 9.88
CA GLU A 87 -2.89 24.46 9.09
C GLU A 87 -2.78 23.03 9.63
N LEU A 88 -3.86 22.28 9.53
CA LEU A 88 -3.90 20.85 9.81
C LEU A 88 -4.78 20.11 8.79
N LEU A 89 -4.61 18.80 8.74
CA LEU A 89 -5.44 17.89 7.97
C LEU A 89 -6.35 17.09 8.90
N LEU A 90 -7.57 16.84 8.46
CA LEU A 90 -8.53 15.94 9.07
C LEU A 90 -8.76 14.76 8.14
N ALA A 91 -8.89 13.55 8.69
CA ALA A 91 -9.38 12.40 7.94
C ALA A 91 -10.33 11.53 8.77
N ASP A 92 -11.29 10.90 8.09
CA ASP A 92 -12.21 9.93 8.70
C ASP A 92 -11.68 8.49 8.65
N GLY A 93 -10.54 8.28 7.99
CA GLY A 93 -9.94 6.97 7.79
C GLY A 93 -10.64 6.08 6.76
N ARG A 94 -11.61 6.63 6.02
CA ARG A 94 -12.48 5.96 5.03
C ARG A 94 -12.49 6.73 3.70
N GLY A 95 -11.40 7.44 3.42
CA GLY A 95 -11.17 8.21 2.20
C GLY A 95 -11.51 9.69 2.31
N GLY A 96 -12.34 10.09 3.29
CA GLY A 96 -12.66 11.49 3.52
C GLY A 96 -11.46 12.26 4.07
N THR A 97 -11.14 13.40 3.44
CA THR A 97 -10.14 14.34 3.94
C THR A 97 -10.67 15.77 4.01
N ALA A 98 -10.11 16.58 4.90
CA ALA A 98 -10.31 18.01 4.91
C ALA A 98 -9.03 18.74 5.32
N ALA A 99 -8.79 19.93 4.75
CA ALA A 99 -7.80 20.86 5.26
C ALA A 99 -8.50 21.91 6.12
N ALA A 100 -7.88 22.32 7.21
CA ALA A 100 -8.42 23.31 8.12
C ALA A 100 -7.33 24.22 8.70
N VAL A 101 -7.74 25.41 9.13
CA VAL A 101 -6.90 26.39 9.83
C VAL A 101 -7.40 26.55 11.26
N VAL A 102 -6.49 26.60 12.22
CA VAL A 102 -6.80 26.84 13.62
C VAL A 102 -7.27 28.29 13.81
N THR A 103 -8.47 28.48 14.36
CA THR A 103 -9.04 29.80 14.66
C THR A 103 -9.00 30.15 16.15
N ALA A 104 -9.06 29.16 17.04
CA ALA A 104 -8.85 29.36 18.47
C ALA A 104 -8.23 28.11 19.14
N VAL A 105 -7.52 28.33 20.25
CA VAL A 105 -6.92 27.27 21.06
C VAL A 105 -7.55 27.28 22.45
N GLY A 106 -8.18 26.18 22.81
CA GLY A 106 -8.78 25.95 24.13
C GLY A 106 -7.96 25.01 25.01
N ARG A 107 -8.49 24.66 26.19
CA ARG A 107 -7.85 23.68 27.08
C ARG A 107 -8.09 22.26 26.56
N GLY A 108 -7.17 21.79 25.70
CA GLY A 108 -7.26 20.46 25.09
C GLY A 108 -8.21 20.39 23.89
N THR A 109 -8.56 21.53 23.31
CA THR A 109 -9.42 21.65 22.12
C THR A 109 -8.86 22.67 21.14
N LEU A 110 -9.22 22.55 19.87
CA LEU A 110 -8.94 23.55 18.84
C LEU A 110 -10.24 23.89 18.10
N ASP A 111 -10.54 25.16 17.93
CA ASP A 111 -11.56 25.59 16.98
C ASP A 111 -10.90 25.77 15.61
N LEU A 112 -11.56 25.27 14.57
CA LEU A 112 -11.03 25.13 13.23
C LEU A 112 -12.00 25.70 12.21
N THR A 113 -11.47 26.33 11.17
CA THR A 113 -12.20 26.61 9.92
C THR A 113 -11.73 25.67 8.83
N VAL A 114 -12.64 24.88 8.26
CA VAL A 114 -12.38 23.99 7.12
C VAL A 114 -12.21 24.82 5.86
N THR A 115 -11.07 24.68 5.19
CA THR A 115 -10.71 25.43 3.99
C THR A 115 -10.91 24.62 2.71
N SER A 116 -10.83 23.30 2.80
CA SER A 116 -11.16 22.41 1.68
C SER A 116 -11.59 21.03 2.18
N ARG A 117 -12.38 20.33 1.38
CA ARG A 117 -12.78 18.94 1.60
C ARG A 117 -12.46 18.13 0.36
N GLY A 118 -12.11 16.87 0.57
CA GLY A 118 -11.75 15.96 -0.49
C GLY A 118 -12.18 14.53 -0.16
N TYR A 119 -12.09 13.70 -1.18
CA TYR A 119 -12.24 12.26 -1.05
C TYR A 119 -11.13 11.59 -1.86
N VAL A 120 -10.50 10.59 -1.27
CA VAL A 120 -9.51 9.74 -1.91
C VAL A 120 -10.17 8.39 -2.15
N ASP A 121 -10.28 7.97 -3.40
CA ASP A 121 -10.78 6.63 -3.72
C ASP A 121 -9.86 5.56 -3.13
N ALA A 122 -10.43 4.43 -2.70
CA ALA A 122 -9.63 3.31 -2.22
C ALA A 122 -8.79 2.71 -3.35
N ASP A 123 -7.56 2.33 -3.04
CA ASP A 123 -6.69 1.65 -4.00
C ASP A 123 -7.24 0.28 -4.40
N VAL A 124 -7.12 -0.05 -5.69
CA VAL A 124 -7.51 -1.34 -6.25
C VAL A 124 -6.36 -1.88 -7.13
N PRO A 125 -5.97 -3.16 -6.97
CA PRO A 125 -6.45 -4.15 -5.99
C PRO A 125 -6.00 -3.81 -4.56
N ARG A 126 -6.72 -4.32 -3.56
CA ARG A 126 -6.36 -4.18 -2.14
C ARG A 126 -5.12 -5.02 -1.82
N LEU A 127 -4.23 -4.50 -0.99
CA LEU A 127 -3.04 -5.17 -0.48
C LEU A 127 -3.27 -5.64 0.96
N VAL A 128 -3.36 -6.95 1.13
CA VAL A 128 -3.57 -7.62 2.42
C VAL A 128 -2.28 -8.32 2.80
N VAL A 129 -1.78 -8.10 4.01
CA VAL A 129 -0.65 -8.85 4.56
C VAL A 129 -1.11 -9.76 5.68
N VAL A 130 -0.97 -11.06 5.47
CA VAL A 130 -1.05 -12.07 6.52
C VAL A 130 0.32 -12.16 7.17
N GLN A 131 0.42 -11.66 8.40
CA GLN A 131 1.66 -11.52 9.14
C GLN A 131 1.73 -12.59 10.23
N GLY A 132 2.68 -13.50 10.13
CA GLY A 132 3.02 -14.44 11.19
C GLY A 132 3.35 -13.69 12.48
N ILE A 133 2.70 -14.09 13.59
CA ILE A 133 2.86 -13.44 14.89
C ILE A 133 4.31 -13.59 15.37
N ALA A 134 5.02 -12.46 15.42
CA ALA A 134 6.42 -12.37 15.82
C ALA A 134 6.59 -12.12 17.33
N LYS A 135 7.82 -12.33 17.84
CA LYS A 135 8.13 -12.07 19.25
C LYS A 135 8.50 -10.61 19.50
N GLY A 136 8.02 -10.08 20.63
CA GLY A 136 8.39 -8.75 21.12
C GLY A 136 7.74 -7.63 20.32
N ASP A 137 8.47 -6.54 20.13
CA ASP A 137 8.05 -5.32 19.42
C ASP A 137 8.12 -5.45 17.89
N ARG A 138 8.72 -6.52 17.36
CA ARG A 138 8.89 -6.73 15.91
C ARG A 138 7.58 -6.72 15.13
N GLY A 139 6.51 -7.25 15.72
CA GLY A 139 5.19 -7.23 15.11
C GLY A 139 4.65 -5.82 14.93
N GLU A 140 4.81 -4.97 15.95
CA GLU A 140 4.40 -3.57 15.90
C GLU A 140 5.25 -2.77 14.91
N LEU A 141 6.57 -2.98 14.91
CA LEU A 141 7.46 -2.36 13.92
C LEU A 141 7.10 -2.75 12.48
N ALA A 142 6.75 -4.03 12.26
CA ALA A 142 6.27 -4.49 10.96
C ALA A 142 4.94 -3.82 10.59
N VAL A 143 3.97 -3.76 11.51
CA VAL A 143 2.68 -3.10 11.31
C VAL A 143 2.85 -1.62 10.97
N GLN A 144 3.69 -0.92 11.72
CA GLN A 144 4.02 0.48 11.46
C GLN A 144 4.60 0.64 10.05
N ALA A 145 5.69 -0.07 9.74
CA ALA A 145 6.38 0.09 8.46
C ALA A 145 5.51 -0.31 7.27
N MET A 146 4.70 -1.38 7.39
CA MET A 146 3.74 -1.79 6.36
C MET A 146 2.64 -0.76 6.16
N THR A 147 2.19 -0.11 7.24
CA THR A 147 1.25 1.01 7.17
C THR A 147 1.83 2.18 6.40
N GLU A 148 3.09 2.54 6.66
CA GLU A 148 3.77 3.65 5.98
C GLU A 148 3.93 3.40 4.48
N VAL A 149 4.16 2.16 4.04
CA VAL A 149 4.32 1.82 2.61
C VAL A 149 3.02 1.45 1.89
N GLY A 150 1.86 1.61 2.53
CA GLY A 150 0.59 1.52 1.80
C GLY A 150 -0.21 0.22 1.97
N VAL A 151 0.03 -0.63 2.99
CA VAL A 151 -0.85 -1.80 3.23
C VAL A 151 -2.29 -1.36 3.50
N ASP A 152 -3.29 -2.12 3.06
CA ASP A 152 -4.70 -1.82 3.34
C ASP A 152 -5.23 -2.63 4.53
N GLU A 153 -4.70 -3.84 4.72
CA GLU A 153 -5.13 -4.72 5.79
C GLU A 153 -4.01 -5.63 6.27
N ILE A 154 -3.94 -5.84 7.58
CA ILE A 154 -3.00 -6.75 8.23
C ILE A 154 -3.79 -7.81 9.00
N VAL A 155 -3.49 -9.08 8.77
CA VAL A 155 -4.12 -10.23 9.42
C VAL A 155 -3.06 -10.92 10.30
N PRO A 156 -3.24 -10.99 11.63
CA PRO A 156 -2.31 -11.69 12.51
C PRO A 156 -2.51 -13.21 12.37
N TRP A 157 -1.46 -13.91 11.95
CA TRP A 157 -1.51 -15.36 11.71
C TRP A 157 -0.73 -16.14 12.76
N ALA A 158 -1.43 -17.08 13.40
CA ALA A 158 -0.86 -18.03 14.35
C ALA A 158 -0.20 -19.20 13.61
N ALA A 159 0.95 -18.92 12.97
CA ALA A 159 1.75 -19.93 12.30
C ALA A 159 2.28 -20.98 13.29
N SER A 160 2.46 -22.21 12.82
CA SER A 160 2.94 -23.34 13.60
C SER A 160 4.31 -23.11 14.25
N ARG A 161 5.16 -22.30 13.61
CA ARG A 161 6.49 -21.93 14.06
C ARG A 161 6.56 -20.54 14.73
N SER A 162 5.42 -19.95 15.07
CA SER A 162 5.37 -18.74 15.89
C SER A 162 5.75 -19.06 17.33
N VAL A 163 6.81 -18.42 17.82
CA VAL A 163 7.29 -18.57 19.20
C VAL A 163 6.28 -17.99 20.20
N VAL A 164 5.51 -17.00 19.78
CA VAL A 164 4.50 -16.33 20.61
C VAL A 164 3.11 -16.82 20.22
N GLN A 165 2.26 -17.04 21.22
CA GLN A 165 0.90 -17.53 21.07
C GLN A 165 -0.07 -16.53 21.69
N TRP A 166 -0.94 -15.95 20.87
CA TRP A 166 -1.91 -14.93 21.25
C TRP A 166 -3.23 -15.56 21.70
N ARG A 167 -3.25 -16.10 22.93
CA ARG A 167 -4.44 -16.78 23.49
C ARG A 167 -5.30 -15.86 24.35
N GLY A 168 -6.62 -15.98 24.20
CA GLY A 168 -7.62 -15.30 25.04
C GLY A 168 -7.44 -13.78 25.07
N ASP A 169 -7.69 -13.17 26.23
CA ASP A 169 -7.59 -11.72 26.45
C ASP A 169 -6.21 -11.14 26.08
N ARG A 170 -5.14 -11.93 26.22
CA ARG A 170 -3.80 -11.50 25.83
C ARG A 170 -3.71 -11.29 24.33
N GLY A 171 -4.32 -12.18 23.54
CA GLY A 171 -4.38 -12.04 22.10
C GLY A 171 -5.17 -10.81 21.69
N VAL A 172 -6.35 -10.60 22.29
CA VAL A 172 -7.19 -9.42 22.03
C VAL A 172 -6.41 -8.12 22.25
N ARG A 173 -5.76 -7.97 23.42
CA ARG A 173 -4.94 -6.79 23.73
C ARG A 173 -3.76 -6.61 22.77
N ALA A 174 -3.14 -7.70 22.33
CA ALA A 174 -2.03 -7.62 21.38
C ALA A 174 -2.48 -7.18 19.99
N ARG A 175 -3.65 -7.66 19.52
CA ARG A 175 -4.27 -7.20 18.28
C ARG A 175 -4.70 -5.74 18.38
N GLU A 176 -5.30 -5.32 19.49
CA GLU A 176 -5.64 -3.90 19.73
C GLU A 176 -4.40 -3.02 19.71
N LYS A 177 -3.28 -3.50 20.26
CA LYS A 177 -1.99 -2.80 20.17
C LYS A 177 -1.54 -2.63 18.72
N TRP A 178 -1.62 -3.68 17.90
CA TRP A 178 -1.33 -3.56 16.45
C TRP A 178 -2.28 -2.57 15.76
N ALA A 179 -3.57 -2.59 16.07
CA ALA A 179 -4.53 -1.64 15.51
C ALA A 179 -4.20 -0.19 15.90
N ALA A 180 -3.80 0.05 17.14
CA ALA A 180 -3.33 1.35 17.61
C ALA A 180 -2.04 1.79 16.90
N THR A 181 -1.06 0.89 16.74
CA THR A 181 0.17 1.15 15.98
C THR A 181 -0.14 1.52 14.53
N ALA A 182 -1.03 0.79 13.87
CA ALA A 182 -1.44 1.06 12.50
C ALA A 182 -2.16 2.41 12.38
N ARG A 183 -3.04 2.75 13.33
CA ARG A 183 -3.72 4.06 13.39
C ARG A 183 -2.73 5.21 13.52
N GLU A 184 -1.77 5.13 14.44
CA GLU A 184 -0.78 6.20 14.64
C GLU A 184 0.19 6.31 13.46
N ALA A 185 0.65 5.19 12.90
CA ALA A 185 1.48 5.17 11.70
C ALA A 185 0.76 5.81 10.51
N ALA A 186 -0.54 5.54 10.34
CA ALA A 186 -1.34 6.13 9.28
C ALA A 186 -1.52 7.65 9.44
N LYS A 187 -1.62 8.16 10.66
CA LYS A 187 -1.61 9.61 10.94
C LYS A 187 -0.29 10.26 10.51
N GLN A 188 0.83 9.66 10.90
CA GLN A 188 2.16 10.16 10.53
C GLN A 188 2.40 10.09 9.01
N ALA A 189 1.93 9.03 8.37
CA ALA A 189 1.96 8.87 6.91
C ALA A 189 0.87 9.66 6.16
N ARG A 190 0.03 10.42 6.88
CA ARG A 190 -1.11 11.21 6.34
C ARG A 190 -2.03 10.42 5.42
N ARG A 191 -2.36 9.19 5.79
CA ARG A 191 -3.24 8.34 4.99
C ARG A 191 -4.71 8.75 5.15
N ALA A 192 -5.40 8.92 4.03
CA ALA A 192 -6.86 9.11 4.00
C ALA A 192 -7.63 7.84 4.40
N TRP A 193 -7.04 6.67 4.13
CA TRP A 193 -7.56 5.36 4.51
C TRP A 193 -6.71 4.77 5.63
N LEU A 194 -7.35 4.41 6.74
CA LEU A 194 -6.67 3.69 7.81
C LEU A 194 -6.59 2.20 7.44
N PRO A 195 -5.40 1.58 7.55
CA PRO A 195 -5.30 0.14 7.41
C PRO A 195 -6.06 -0.56 8.55
N VAL A 196 -6.66 -1.70 8.22
CA VAL A 196 -7.41 -2.51 9.20
C VAL A 196 -6.51 -3.62 9.74
N VAL A 197 -6.48 -3.81 11.06
CA VAL A 197 -5.95 -5.04 11.66
C VAL A 197 -7.13 -6.00 11.89
N ALA A 198 -7.34 -6.91 10.94
CA ALA A 198 -8.55 -7.71 10.83
C ALA A 198 -8.42 -9.12 11.44
N GLY A 199 -9.50 -9.90 11.37
CA GLY A 199 -9.53 -11.31 11.78
C GLY A 199 -9.52 -11.53 13.30
N ALA A 200 -9.49 -12.79 13.73
CA ALA A 200 -9.18 -13.15 15.11
C ALA A 200 -7.74 -12.73 15.47
N PRO A 201 -7.40 -12.54 16.77
CA PRO A 201 -6.02 -12.25 17.17
C PRO A 201 -5.01 -13.34 16.75
N ASP A 202 -5.47 -14.57 16.58
CA ASP A 202 -4.68 -15.75 16.30
C ASP A 202 -5.27 -16.53 15.10
N GLU A 203 -5.39 -15.88 13.95
CA GLU A 203 -5.97 -16.53 12.77
C GLU A 203 -5.25 -17.84 12.45
N SER A 204 -6.05 -18.88 12.20
CA SER A 204 -5.54 -20.21 11.88
C SER A 204 -5.06 -20.29 10.44
N THR A 205 -4.11 -21.18 10.15
CA THR A 205 -3.69 -21.52 8.78
C THR A 205 -4.88 -21.89 7.89
N ALA A 206 -5.88 -22.58 8.43
CA ALA A 206 -7.10 -22.92 7.69
C ALA A 206 -7.97 -21.70 7.35
N THR A 207 -8.06 -20.72 8.25
CA THR A 207 -8.77 -19.45 7.94
C THR A 207 -8.03 -18.65 6.89
N VAL A 208 -6.69 -18.55 7.01
CA VAL A 208 -5.85 -17.88 6.01
C VAL A 208 -6.00 -18.55 4.64
N ALA A 209 -5.99 -19.87 4.57
CA ALA A 209 -6.20 -20.62 3.34
C ALA A 209 -7.57 -20.32 2.68
N ARG A 210 -8.65 -20.21 3.47
CA ARG A 210 -9.96 -19.82 2.93
C ARG A 210 -9.94 -18.41 2.31
N ARG A 211 -9.22 -17.46 2.90
CA ARG A 211 -9.07 -16.12 2.32
C ARG A 211 -8.28 -16.16 1.03
N ILE A 212 -7.18 -16.92 1.01
CA ILE A 212 -6.35 -17.13 -0.18
C ILE A 212 -7.19 -17.64 -1.35
N ALA A 213 -8.05 -18.64 -1.11
CA ALA A 213 -8.91 -19.22 -2.14
C ALA A 213 -9.93 -18.23 -2.74
N GLY A 214 -10.25 -17.14 -2.03
CA GLY A 214 -11.15 -16.08 -2.50
C GLY A 214 -10.43 -14.84 -3.04
N ALA A 215 -9.09 -14.79 -2.98
CA ALA A 215 -8.32 -13.63 -3.39
C ALA A 215 -8.13 -13.56 -4.92
N GLY A 216 -7.88 -12.36 -5.45
CA GLY A 216 -7.52 -12.20 -6.88
C GLY A 216 -6.12 -12.74 -7.17
N ALA A 217 -5.22 -12.67 -6.19
CA ALA A 217 -3.96 -13.41 -6.17
C ALA A 217 -3.47 -13.57 -4.72
N ALA A 218 -2.69 -14.62 -4.47
CA ALA A 218 -1.99 -14.79 -3.20
C ALA A 218 -0.55 -15.21 -3.42
N PHE A 219 0.35 -14.68 -2.60
CA PHE A 219 1.78 -14.91 -2.68
C PHE A 219 2.35 -15.22 -1.31
N VAL A 220 3.09 -16.32 -1.22
CA VAL A 220 3.82 -16.70 -0.01
C VAL A 220 5.26 -16.26 -0.16
N LEU A 221 5.74 -15.36 0.71
CA LEU A 221 7.13 -14.93 0.69
C LEU A 221 8.01 -16.05 1.25
N HIS A 222 8.72 -16.75 0.36
CA HIS A 222 9.49 -17.93 0.69
C HIS A 222 10.88 -17.87 0.04
N GLU A 223 11.94 -18.10 0.81
CA GLU A 223 13.33 -17.93 0.36
C GLU A 223 13.74 -18.94 -0.72
N GLU A 224 13.14 -20.14 -0.71
CA GLU A 224 13.42 -21.20 -1.69
C GLU A 224 12.52 -21.12 -2.94
N ALA A 225 11.70 -20.09 -3.08
CA ALA A 225 10.82 -19.96 -4.25
C ALA A 225 11.59 -19.61 -5.53
N ASP A 226 11.22 -20.25 -6.64
CA ASP A 226 11.82 -19.97 -7.95
C ASP A 226 11.30 -18.65 -8.55
N GLU A 227 9.98 -18.44 -8.47
CA GLU A 227 9.27 -17.26 -8.97
C GLU A 227 9.61 -15.99 -8.17
N ARG A 228 9.65 -14.85 -8.86
CA ARG A 228 9.99 -13.55 -8.26
C ARG A 228 8.76 -12.67 -8.20
N LEU A 229 8.51 -12.04 -7.06
CA LEU A 229 7.38 -11.10 -6.92
C LEU A 229 7.47 -9.92 -7.92
N THR A 230 8.67 -9.61 -8.42
CA THR A 230 8.88 -8.57 -9.43
C THR A 230 8.36 -8.92 -10.82
N THR A 231 8.14 -10.21 -11.13
CA THR A 231 7.78 -10.67 -12.48
C THR A 231 6.45 -11.41 -12.56
N VAL A 232 5.90 -11.89 -11.44
CA VAL A 232 4.60 -12.57 -11.42
C VAL A 232 3.47 -11.68 -11.94
N GLU A 233 2.48 -12.27 -12.61
CA GLU A 233 1.28 -11.55 -13.01
C GLU A 233 0.46 -11.10 -11.79
N LEU A 234 0.00 -9.85 -11.83
CA LEU A 234 -0.79 -9.22 -10.77
C LEU A 234 -2.21 -8.94 -11.28
N PRO A 235 -3.25 -9.19 -10.47
CA PRO A 235 -4.61 -8.83 -10.82
C PRO A 235 -4.80 -7.31 -10.79
N THR A 236 -5.78 -6.80 -11.55
CA THR A 236 -6.15 -5.38 -11.54
C THR A 236 -7.33 -5.07 -10.64
N THR A 237 -7.97 -6.08 -10.05
CA THR A 237 -9.16 -5.98 -9.19
C THR A 237 -9.09 -6.99 -8.04
N GLY A 238 -9.92 -6.79 -7.01
CA GLY A 238 -9.99 -7.71 -5.87
C GLY A 238 -8.88 -7.47 -4.86
N GLU A 239 -8.40 -8.56 -4.23
CA GLU A 239 -7.36 -8.51 -3.21
C GLU A 239 -6.11 -9.28 -3.67
N ILE A 240 -4.93 -8.73 -3.33
CA ILE A 240 -3.66 -9.44 -3.35
C ILE A 240 -3.29 -9.75 -1.90
N VAL A 241 -3.16 -11.04 -1.58
CA VAL A 241 -2.75 -11.52 -0.26
C VAL A 241 -1.27 -11.84 -0.26
N LEU A 242 -0.51 -11.19 0.61
CA LEU A 242 0.88 -11.49 0.91
C LEU A 242 0.96 -12.29 2.21
N VAL A 243 1.60 -13.46 2.21
CA VAL A 243 1.82 -14.25 3.43
C VAL A 243 3.29 -14.13 3.85
N VAL A 244 3.50 -13.65 5.07
CA VAL A 244 4.81 -13.46 5.69
C VAL A 244 4.93 -14.37 6.91
N GLY A 245 5.95 -15.24 6.93
CA GLY A 245 6.20 -16.15 8.04
C GLY A 245 6.69 -15.45 9.33
N PRO A 246 6.57 -16.11 10.49
CA PRO A 246 7.23 -15.68 11.73
C PRO A 246 8.75 -15.90 11.64
N GLU A 247 9.49 -15.65 12.72
CA GLU A 247 10.95 -15.88 12.75
C GLU A 247 11.37 -17.33 12.48
N GLY A 248 10.51 -18.31 12.78
CA GLY A 248 10.76 -19.73 12.49
C GLY A 248 10.49 -20.14 11.03
N GLY A 249 10.11 -19.20 10.18
CA GLY A 249 9.69 -19.46 8.80
C GLY A 249 8.31 -20.13 8.71
N ILE A 250 7.93 -20.46 7.48
CA ILE A 250 6.67 -21.14 7.17
C ILE A 250 6.95 -22.64 7.16
N ALA A 251 6.14 -23.45 7.86
CA ALA A 251 6.33 -24.89 7.83
C ALA A 251 5.96 -25.47 6.45
N PRO A 252 6.62 -26.55 5.99
CA PRO A 252 6.27 -27.18 4.70
C PRO A 252 4.80 -27.55 4.58
N THR A 253 4.17 -28.01 5.67
CA THR A 253 2.74 -28.34 5.71
C THR A 253 1.85 -27.11 5.53
N GLU A 254 2.24 -25.96 6.07
CA GLU A 254 1.50 -24.70 5.91
C GLU A 254 1.68 -24.15 4.50
N LEU A 255 2.89 -24.27 3.94
CA LEU A 255 3.15 -23.92 2.55
C LEU A 255 2.26 -24.75 1.62
N THR A 256 2.20 -26.07 1.80
CA THR A 256 1.29 -26.96 1.04
C THR A 256 -0.17 -26.51 1.16
N VAL A 257 -0.65 -26.21 2.36
CA VAL A 257 -2.04 -25.75 2.56
C VAL A 257 -2.31 -24.44 1.80
N PHE A 258 -1.37 -23.50 1.79
CA PHE A 258 -1.54 -22.25 1.06
C PHE A 258 -1.45 -22.44 -0.46
N THR A 259 -0.56 -23.30 -0.95
CA THR A 259 -0.46 -23.58 -2.39
C THR A 259 -1.67 -24.33 -2.92
N GLU A 260 -2.19 -25.30 -2.17
CA GLU A 260 -3.46 -25.98 -2.48
C GLU A 260 -4.65 -25.02 -2.50
N ALA A 261 -4.62 -23.96 -1.68
CA ALA A 261 -5.62 -22.90 -1.70
C ALA A 261 -5.43 -21.90 -2.86
N GLY A 262 -4.35 -21.98 -3.63
CA GLY A 262 -4.08 -21.13 -4.80
C GLY A 262 -2.99 -20.07 -4.60
N ALA A 263 -2.28 -20.05 -3.47
CA ALA A 263 -1.14 -19.16 -3.30
C ALA A 263 0.09 -19.63 -4.06
N ARG A 264 0.88 -18.68 -4.58
CA ARG A 264 2.15 -18.95 -5.26
C ARG A 264 3.33 -18.57 -4.38
N PRO A 265 4.29 -19.47 -4.10
CA PRO A 265 5.52 -19.10 -3.42
C PRO A 265 6.35 -18.16 -4.29
N VAL A 266 6.85 -17.07 -3.74
CA VAL A 266 7.68 -16.09 -4.44
C VAL A 266 8.82 -15.60 -3.55
N ARG A 267 9.94 -15.23 -4.17
CA ARG A 267 11.09 -14.62 -3.50
C ARG A 267 11.25 -13.13 -3.81
N LEU A 268 11.95 -12.44 -2.91
CA LEU A 268 12.32 -11.02 -2.99
C LEU A 268 13.83 -10.86 -3.16
N GLY A 269 14.34 -11.32 -4.30
CA GLY A 269 15.78 -11.33 -4.57
C GLY A 269 16.50 -12.52 -3.90
N PRO A 270 17.84 -12.47 -3.84
CA PRO A 270 18.66 -13.60 -3.36
C PRO A 270 18.86 -13.62 -1.83
N SER A 271 18.52 -12.54 -1.13
CA SER A 271 18.73 -12.42 0.32
C SER A 271 17.53 -12.92 1.10
N VAL A 272 17.78 -13.59 2.24
CA VAL A 272 16.73 -13.93 3.19
C VAL A 272 16.29 -12.67 3.94
N LEU A 273 15.03 -12.27 3.78
CA LEU A 273 14.45 -11.13 4.48
C LEU A 273 13.90 -11.55 5.84
N ARG A 274 13.98 -10.66 6.81
CA ARG A 274 13.43 -10.89 8.15
C ARG A 274 11.92 -10.70 8.13
N THR A 275 11.22 -11.37 9.02
CA THR A 275 9.75 -11.24 9.17
C THR A 275 9.29 -9.77 9.22
N SER A 276 10.04 -8.90 9.90
CA SER A 276 9.72 -7.47 10.03
C SER A 276 9.96 -6.63 8.77
N THR A 277 10.74 -7.11 7.81
CA THR A 277 11.11 -6.37 6.59
C THR A 277 10.54 -6.98 5.31
N ALA A 278 10.24 -8.28 5.30
CA ALA A 278 9.75 -8.99 4.13
C ALA A 278 8.42 -8.41 3.61
N GLY A 279 7.46 -8.15 4.50
CA GLY A 279 6.18 -7.53 4.13
C GLY A 279 6.35 -6.13 3.55
N VAL A 280 7.19 -5.30 4.16
CA VAL A 280 7.50 -3.93 3.68
C VAL A 280 8.12 -3.97 2.29
N ALA A 281 9.13 -4.83 2.08
CA ALA A 281 9.79 -4.98 0.78
C ALA A 281 8.83 -5.49 -0.31
N ALA A 282 7.95 -6.45 0.03
CA ALA A 282 6.93 -6.94 -0.88
C ALA A 282 5.94 -5.84 -1.28
N LEU A 283 5.45 -5.07 -0.30
CA LEU A 283 4.52 -3.97 -0.53
C LEU A 283 5.16 -2.90 -1.43
N SER A 284 6.43 -2.53 -1.20
CA SER A 284 7.13 -1.59 -2.08
C SER A 284 7.24 -2.10 -3.52
N VAL A 285 7.53 -3.39 -3.72
CA VAL A 285 7.53 -4.00 -5.06
C VAL A 285 6.14 -3.91 -5.69
N LEU A 286 5.08 -4.27 -4.95
CA LEU A 286 3.72 -4.19 -5.46
C LEU A 286 3.30 -2.75 -5.75
N ALA A 287 3.66 -1.79 -4.91
CA ALA A 287 3.32 -0.38 -5.07
C ALA A 287 3.90 0.21 -6.36
N THR A 288 5.11 -0.19 -6.75
CA THR A 288 5.70 0.22 -8.05
C THR A 288 5.09 -0.47 -9.27
N ARG A 289 4.45 -1.64 -9.08
CA ARG A 289 3.87 -2.43 -10.16
C ARG A 289 2.37 -2.23 -10.33
N LEU A 290 1.73 -1.60 -9.35
CA LEU A 290 0.33 -1.20 -9.33
C LEU A 290 0.25 0.33 -9.46
N PRO A 291 -0.91 0.92 -9.79
CA PRO A 291 -1.06 2.37 -9.87
C PRO A 291 -1.11 3.03 -8.47
N ARG A 292 -0.13 2.74 -7.61
CA ARG A 292 0.02 3.29 -6.25
C ARG A 292 1.19 4.26 -6.16
N TRP A 293 2.32 3.97 -6.83
CA TRP A 293 3.53 4.83 -6.90
C TRP A 293 3.89 5.21 -8.34
#